data_AF-A0A5N4E0X5-F1
#
_entry.id   AF-A0A5N4E0X5-F1
#
_cell.length_a   1.000
_cell.length_b   1.000
_cell.length_c   1.000
_cell.angle_alpha   90.00
_cell.angle_beta   90.00
_cell.angle_gamma   90.00
#
_symmetry.space_group_name_H-M   'P 1'
#
loop_
_entity.id
_entity.type
_entity.pdbx_description
1 polymer ?
#
loop_
_entity_poly.entity_id
_entity_poly.type
_entity_poly.pdbx_seq_one_letter_code
_entity_poly.pdbx_strand_id
1 'polypeptide(L)'
;MNISFVIFNSVDVLLLIGVFKLSFRHLDFFEMLRNEDELEFAKRFELVHIDTKSATQMFELTRKRLTHSEAYPHFMSILHHCLQMPYKRSGNTVQYWLLLDRIIQQIVIQNDKGQDPDSTPLENFNIKNVVRMLVNENEVKQWKEQAEKMRKEHNELQQKLEKKERECDAKTQEKEEMMQTLNKMKEKLEKETTEHKQVKQQVADLTAQLHELSRVRRGLGCGASLILEPLSLRRGPSALQSQGEPRLEPLGVPFLPLCQGPSPSPAPTSASGLPPPPPPPSPPGGPPPPPGPPPLGGVMPPPGAPLGLALKKKNIPQPTNALKSFNWSKLPENKLEGTVWTEIDDTKVFKILDLEDLERTFSAYQRQQKEADAIDDTLGSKLKVRELSVIDGRRAQNCNILLSRLKLSNDEIKRAILTMDEQEDLPKDMLEQLLKFVPEKSDIDLLEEHKHELDRMAKADRFLFEMSRINHYQQRLQSLYFKKKFAERVAEVKPKVEAIRSGSEEVFRSSALKQLLEVVLAFGNYMNKGQRGNAYGFKISSLNKIADTKSSIDK
;
A
#
# COMPACT_ATOMS: atom_id res chain seq x y z
N MET A 1 11.79 -37.57 -9.38
CA MET A 1 10.65 -36.65 -9.50
C MET A 1 9.65 -37.02 -8.42
N ASN A 2 9.41 -36.16 -7.44
CA ASN A 2 8.34 -36.33 -6.45
C ASN A 2 7.87 -34.93 -6.04
N ILE A 3 6.58 -34.66 -6.25
CA ILE A 3 5.97 -33.35 -6.02
C ILE A 3 5.23 -33.42 -4.68
N SER A 4 5.88 -32.94 -3.62
CA SER A 4 5.27 -32.86 -2.30
C SER A 4 4.19 -31.77 -2.29
N PHE A 5 2.97 -32.15 -2.64
CA PHE A 5 1.80 -31.27 -2.59
C PHE A 5 1.49 -30.91 -1.13
N VAL A 6 1.34 -29.62 -0.83
CA VAL A 6 1.05 -29.15 0.53
C VAL A 6 -0.40 -29.42 0.87
N ILE A 7 -0.65 -30.34 1.80
CA ILE A 7 -1.96 -30.61 2.39
C ILE A 7 -1.95 -30.10 3.83
N PHE A 8 -2.66 -29.00 4.09
CA PHE A 8 -2.98 -28.55 5.44
C PHE A 8 -3.98 -29.53 6.10
N ASN A 9 -3.78 -29.87 7.37
CA ASN A 9 -4.66 -30.82 8.06
C ASN A 9 -5.82 -30.09 8.74
N SER A 10 -6.99 -30.74 8.79
CA SER A 10 -8.18 -30.19 9.47
C SER A 10 -7.99 -29.93 10.97
N VAL A 11 -6.96 -30.55 11.58
CA VAL A 11 -6.57 -30.32 12.98
C VAL A 11 -6.03 -28.90 13.18
N ASP A 12 -5.25 -28.38 12.23
CA ASP A 12 -4.71 -27.01 12.26
C ASP A 12 -5.84 -25.98 12.23
N VAL A 13 -6.86 -26.23 11.40
CA VAL A 13 -8.06 -25.40 11.27
C VAL A 13 -8.88 -25.35 12.56
N LEU A 14 -9.02 -26.48 13.26
CA LEU A 14 -9.69 -26.57 14.56
C LEU A 14 -8.89 -25.93 15.70
N LEU A 15 -7.55 -25.97 15.63
CA LEU A 15 -6.69 -25.20 16.53
C LEU A 15 -6.95 -23.70 16.35
N LEU A 16 -7.00 -23.24 15.10
CA LEU A 16 -7.33 -21.87 14.68
C LEU A 16 -8.69 -21.41 15.26
N ILE A 17 -9.75 -22.18 15.05
CA ILE A 17 -11.12 -21.84 15.51
C ILE A 17 -11.18 -21.71 17.05
N GLY A 18 -10.42 -22.53 17.79
CA GLY A 18 -10.30 -22.40 19.24
C GLY A 18 -9.61 -21.11 19.69
N VAL A 19 -8.58 -20.66 18.95
CA VAL A 19 -7.92 -19.36 19.19
C VAL A 19 -8.84 -18.19 18.82
N PHE A 20 -9.55 -18.27 17.69
CA PHE A 20 -10.57 -17.29 17.31
C PHE A 20 -11.65 -17.12 18.39
N LYS A 21 -12.14 -18.19 19.00
CA LYS A 21 -13.17 -18.11 20.05
C LYS A 21 -12.67 -17.51 21.37
N LEU A 22 -11.40 -17.72 21.73
CA LEU A 22 -10.79 -17.00 22.85
C LEU A 22 -10.60 -15.52 22.49
N SER A 23 -10.15 -15.24 21.26
CA SER A 23 -10.03 -13.89 20.71
C SER A 23 -11.36 -13.16 20.69
N PHE A 24 -12.49 -13.79 20.36
CA PHE A 24 -13.83 -13.17 20.40
C PHE A 24 -14.22 -12.68 21.81
N ARG A 25 -13.89 -13.41 22.88
CA ARG A 25 -14.19 -12.93 24.25
C ARG A 25 -13.27 -11.81 24.71
N HIS A 26 -12.05 -11.73 24.17
CA HIS A 26 -11.24 -10.53 24.28
C HIS A 26 -11.77 -9.41 23.37
N LEU A 27 -12.37 -9.74 22.22
CA LEU A 27 -12.98 -8.79 21.29
C LEU A 27 -14.20 -8.11 21.92
N ASP A 28 -15.04 -8.81 22.68
CA ASP A 28 -16.14 -8.20 23.44
C ASP A 28 -15.63 -7.11 24.42
N PHE A 29 -14.49 -7.36 25.07
CA PHE A 29 -13.85 -6.43 26.01
C PHE A 29 -13.10 -5.30 25.29
N PHE A 30 -12.40 -5.60 24.19
CA PHE A 30 -11.81 -4.60 23.31
C PHE A 30 -12.87 -3.76 22.59
N GLU A 31 -14.07 -4.27 22.32
CA GLU A 31 -15.17 -3.52 21.71
C GLU A 31 -15.85 -2.61 22.75
N MET A 32 -15.97 -3.06 24.01
CA MET A 32 -16.33 -2.20 25.13
C MET A 32 -15.35 -1.03 25.30
N LEU A 33 -14.04 -1.32 25.41
CA LEU A 33 -12.98 -0.30 25.48
C LEU A 33 -12.98 0.59 24.24
N ARG A 34 -13.02 0.01 23.04
CA ARG A 34 -13.07 0.76 21.76
C ARG A 34 -14.28 1.67 21.64
N ASN A 35 -15.43 1.30 22.22
CA ASN A 35 -16.62 2.17 22.23
C ASN A 35 -16.45 3.32 23.24
N GLU A 36 -15.75 3.10 24.36
CA GLU A 36 -15.38 4.13 25.32
C GLU A 36 -14.29 5.07 24.73
N ASP A 37 -13.28 4.52 24.05
CA ASP A 37 -12.25 5.23 23.29
C ASP A 37 -12.85 6.02 22.11
N GLU A 38 -13.77 5.45 21.33
CA GLU A 38 -14.47 6.17 20.24
C GLU A 38 -15.31 7.32 20.81
N LEU A 39 -15.92 7.16 21.98
CA LEU A 39 -16.66 8.20 22.67
C LEU A 39 -15.74 9.28 23.28
N GLU A 40 -14.55 8.92 23.77
CA GLU A 40 -13.56 9.90 24.20
C GLU A 40 -12.94 10.64 23.01
N PHE A 41 -12.60 9.92 21.95
CA PHE A 41 -12.09 10.47 20.70
C PHE A 41 -13.11 11.44 20.07
N ALA A 42 -14.40 11.08 20.00
CA ALA A 42 -15.44 11.96 19.45
C ALA A 42 -15.59 13.27 20.24
N LYS A 43 -15.47 13.24 21.59
CA LYS A 43 -15.44 14.44 22.44
C LYS A 43 -14.29 15.40 22.06
N ARG A 44 -13.11 14.87 21.65
CA ARG A 44 -11.96 15.68 21.20
C ARG A 44 -12.17 16.44 19.87
N PHE A 45 -13.35 16.28 19.23
CA PHE A 45 -13.79 17.03 18.04
C PHE A 45 -15.19 17.64 18.19
N GLU A 46 -15.74 17.71 19.41
CA GLU A 46 -17.09 18.22 19.71
C GLU A 46 -18.23 17.42 19.03
N LEU A 47 -18.04 16.12 18.82
CA LEU A 47 -18.99 15.23 18.15
C LEU A 47 -19.51 14.13 19.09
N VAL A 48 -20.75 13.68 18.84
CA VAL A 48 -21.39 12.58 19.57
C VAL A 48 -20.84 11.22 19.13
N HIS A 49 -20.47 11.08 17.86
CA HIS A 49 -19.84 9.89 17.28
C HIS A 49 -19.00 10.27 16.05
N ILE A 50 -17.98 9.47 15.76
CA ILE A 50 -17.16 9.54 14.54
C ILE A 50 -17.12 8.12 13.97
N ASP A 51 -17.67 7.90 12.77
CA ASP A 51 -17.55 6.61 12.11
C ASP A 51 -16.15 6.48 11.52
N THR A 52 -15.26 5.82 12.27
CA THR A 52 -13.87 5.55 11.85
C THR A 52 -13.78 4.62 10.65
N LYS A 53 -14.89 4.00 10.21
CA LYS A 53 -14.97 3.10 9.06
C LYS A 53 -15.45 3.84 7.80
N SER A 54 -16.04 5.03 7.95
CA SER A 54 -16.40 5.92 6.83
C SER A 54 -15.19 6.72 6.35
N ALA A 55 -14.59 6.28 5.24
CA ALA A 55 -13.49 6.98 4.59
C ALA A 55 -13.85 8.46 4.27
N THR A 56 -15.12 8.71 3.88
CA THR A 56 -15.62 10.07 3.62
C THR A 56 -15.69 10.92 4.88
N GLN A 57 -16.18 10.38 6.01
CA GLN A 57 -16.25 11.16 7.25
C GLN A 57 -14.84 11.40 7.82
N MET A 58 -13.97 10.39 7.81
CA MET A 58 -12.58 10.53 8.27
C MET A 58 -11.78 11.52 7.40
N PHE A 59 -11.99 11.52 6.08
CA PHE A 59 -11.44 12.54 5.20
C PHE A 59 -11.96 13.94 5.54
N GLU A 60 -13.27 14.13 5.67
CA GLU A 60 -13.85 15.45 5.95
C GLU A 60 -13.44 16.01 7.32
N LEU A 61 -13.35 15.18 8.36
CA LEU A 61 -12.86 15.59 9.68
C LEU A 61 -11.38 15.97 9.64
N THR A 62 -10.56 15.18 8.94
CA THR A 62 -9.12 15.48 8.75
C THR A 62 -8.93 16.76 7.94
N ARG A 63 -9.68 16.93 6.84
CA ARG A 63 -9.70 18.14 6.02
C ARG A 63 -10.10 19.35 6.85
N LYS A 64 -11.20 19.29 7.60
CA LYS A 64 -11.68 20.37 8.49
C LYS A 64 -10.63 20.77 9.53
N ARG A 65 -9.91 19.82 10.12
CA ARG A 65 -8.81 20.07 11.08
C ARG A 65 -7.57 20.67 10.42
N LEU A 66 -7.22 20.26 9.20
CA LEU A 66 -5.98 20.67 8.54
C LEU A 66 -6.10 21.92 7.65
N THR A 67 -7.29 22.32 7.20
CA THR A 67 -7.52 23.42 6.22
C THR A 67 -6.82 24.74 6.57
N HIS A 68 -6.60 25.01 7.86
CA HIS A 68 -5.94 26.23 8.35
C HIS A 68 -4.58 25.96 9.02
N SER A 69 -3.84 24.95 8.55
CA SER A 69 -2.52 24.57 9.07
C SER A 69 -1.47 24.43 7.98
N GLU A 70 -0.20 24.63 8.33
CA GLU A 70 0.94 24.43 7.42
C GLU A 70 1.09 22.97 6.94
N ALA A 71 0.44 22.01 7.62
CA ALA A 71 0.35 20.62 7.17
C ALA A 71 -0.61 20.40 6.00
N TYR A 72 -1.46 21.37 5.62
CA TYR A 72 -2.46 21.20 4.55
C TYR A 72 -1.86 20.85 3.17
N PRO A 73 -0.80 21.52 2.67
CA PRO A 73 -0.18 21.17 1.40
C PRO A 73 0.48 19.78 1.45
N HIS A 74 1.02 19.39 2.60
CA HIS A 74 1.58 18.06 2.80
C HIS A 74 0.50 16.98 2.82
N PHE A 75 -0.66 17.22 3.45
CA PHE A 75 -1.82 16.33 3.40
C PHE A 75 -2.37 16.16 1.98
N MET A 76 -2.54 17.25 1.23
CA MET A 76 -2.94 17.20 -0.18
C MET A 76 -1.90 16.46 -1.05
N SER A 77 -0.61 16.64 -0.76
CA SER A 77 0.47 15.89 -1.41
C SER A 77 0.41 14.38 -1.10
N ILE A 78 0.19 14.00 0.16
CA ILE A 78 0.02 12.58 0.56
C ILE A 78 -1.15 11.95 -0.19
N LEU A 79 -2.31 12.63 -0.26
CA LEU A 79 -3.47 12.15 -1.01
C LEU A 79 -3.18 12.00 -2.51
N HIS A 80 -2.43 12.92 -3.12
CA HIS A 80 -1.99 12.81 -4.51
C HIS A 80 -1.07 11.59 -4.74
N HIS A 81 -0.13 11.32 -3.83
CA HIS A 81 0.70 10.11 -3.91
C HIS A 81 -0.11 8.83 -3.68
N CYS A 82 -1.12 8.84 -2.79
CA CYS A 82 -2.08 7.74 -2.63
C CYS A 82 -2.87 7.46 -3.91
N LEU A 83 -3.26 8.49 -4.68
CA LEU A 83 -3.91 8.31 -5.98
C LEU A 83 -2.96 7.75 -7.06
N GLN A 84 -1.66 7.99 -6.95
CA GLN A 84 -0.64 7.43 -7.85
C GLN A 84 -0.16 6.03 -7.44
N MET A 85 -0.35 5.62 -6.18
CA MET A 85 0.07 4.32 -5.70
C MET A 85 -0.60 3.17 -6.50
N PRO A 86 0.12 2.08 -6.79
CA PRO A 86 -0.46 0.97 -7.54
C PRO A 86 -1.70 0.40 -6.85
N TYR A 87 -2.74 0.10 -7.63
CA TYR A 87 -4.01 -0.44 -7.15
C TYR A 87 -4.46 -1.72 -7.90
N LYS A 88 -3.83 -2.03 -9.04
CA LYS A 88 -4.06 -3.30 -9.78
C LYS A 88 -3.34 -4.45 -9.06
N ARG A 89 -3.94 -5.65 -9.09
CA ARG A 89 -3.42 -6.89 -8.46
C ARG A 89 -2.12 -7.39 -9.12
N SER A 90 -1.01 -6.76 -8.76
CA SER A 90 0.33 -7.37 -8.76
C SER A 90 0.67 -7.80 -7.33
N GLY A 91 1.43 -8.88 -7.14
CA GLY A 91 1.63 -9.51 -5.83
C GLY A 91 2.23 -8.60 -4.76
N ASN A 92 3.03 -7.61 -5.17
CA ASN A 92 3.70 -6.68 -4.25
C ASN A 92 2.88 -5.40 -3.98
N THR A 93 1.79 -5.15 -4.72
CA THR A 93 1.03 -3.90 -4.67
C THR A 93 0.50 -3.57 -3.27
N VAL A 94 -0.02 -4.58 -2.55
CA VAL A 94 -0.58 -4.39 -1.20
C VAL A 94 0.49 -4.02 -0.17
N GLN A 95 1.75 -4.38 -0.40
CA GLN A 95 2.85 -4.14 0.55
C GLN A 95 3.16 -2.64 0.71
N TYR A 96 2.98 -1.83 -0.34
CA TYR A 96 3.16 -0.37 -0.26
C TYR A 96 2.10 0.28 0.64
N TRP A 97 0.84 -0.19 0.55
CA TRP A 97 -0.26 0.28 1.39
C TRP A 97 -0.10 -0.16 2.86
N LEU A 98 0.36 -1.39 3.11
CA LEU A 98 0.69 -1.88 4.45
C LEU A 98 1.88 -1.12 5.06
N LEU A 99 2.89 -0.74 4.28
CA LEU A 99 4.00 0.09 4.76
C LEU A 99 3.53 1.49 5.17
N LEU A 100 2.66 2.12 4.38
CA LEU A 100 2.07 3.43 4.70
C LEU A 100 1.26 3.38 6.01
N ASP A 101 0.43 2.35 6.18
CA ASP A 101 -0.35 2.09 7.39
C ASP A 101 0.55 1.96 8.64
N ARG A 102 1.61 1.16 8.59
CA ARG A 102 2.56 0.99 9.71
C ARG A 102 3.32 2.28 10.06
N ILE A 103 3.68 3.09 9.06
CA ILE A 103 4.31 4.40 9.29
C ILE A 103 3.35 5.35 10.01
N ILE A 104 2.08 5.41 9.58
CA ILE A 104 1.06 6.28 10.20
C ILE A 104 0.74 5.84 11.64
N GLN A 105 0.61 4.53 11.90
CA GLN A 105 0.39 4.00 13.26
C GLN A 105 1.51 4.45 14.21
N GLN A 106 2.77 4.30 13.81
CA GLN A 106 3.91 4.71 14.63
C GLN A 106 3.95 6.23 14.87
N ILE A 107 3.49 7.06 13.91
CA ILE A 107 3.39 8.53 14.09
C ILE A 107 2.36 8.91 15.17
N VAL A 108 1.32 8.10 15.36
CA VAL A 108 0.23 8.39 16.31
C VAL A 108 0.50 7.88 17.73
N ILE A 109 1.28 6.80 17.88
CA ILE A 109 1.38 6.04 19.15
C ILE A 109 2.62 6.43 20.01
N GLN A 110 3.69 6.98 19.43
CA GLN A 110 4.93 7.25 20.17
C GLN A 110 4.82 8.42 21.18
N ASN A 111 5.27 8.18 22.42
CA ASN A 111 5.30 9.15 23.50
C ASN A 111 6.61 10.00 23.55
N ASP A 112 6.67 10.96 24.48
CA ASP A 112 7.79 11.91 24.62
C ASP A 112 9.17 11.27 24.87
N LYS A 113 9.24 10.00 25.29
CA LYS A 113 10.51 9.27 25.46
C LYS A 113 10.86 8.36 24.28
N GLY A 114 9.97 8.23 23.29
CA GLY A 114 10.17 7.40 22.10
C GLY A 114 10.12 5.90 22.41
N GLN A 115 9.34 5.49 23.41
CA GLN A 115 9.13 4.09 23.78
C GLN A 115 7.67 3.70 23.55
N ASP A 116 7.43 2.83 22.58
CA ASP A 116 6.11 2.27 22.27
C ASP A 116 5.77 1.17 23.29
N PRO A 117 4.62 1.22 23.99
CA PRO A 117 4.19 0.15 24.90
C PRO A 117 3.70 -1.12 24.18
N ASP A 118 3.36 -1.07 22.88
CA ASP A 118 2.74 -2.19 22.16
C ASP A 118 3.57 -2.63 20.93
N SER A 119 4.69 -3.29 21.22
CA SER A 119 5.78 -3.53 20.28
C SER A 119 5.38 -4.41 19.07
N THR A 120 5.26 -3.80 17.89
CA THR A 120 5.28 -4.50 16.59
C THR A 120 6.55 -4.20 15.79
N PRO A 121 7.09 -5.16 15.01
CA PRO A 121 8.48 -5.11 14.56
C PRO A 121 8.71 -4.23 13.33
N LEU A 122 8.87 -2.92 13.55
CA LEU A 122 9.74 -2.07 12.73
C LEU A 122 11.02 -1.75 13.51
N GLU A 123 11.82 -2.77 13.79
CA GLU A 123 13.15 -2.58 14.38
C GLU A 123 13.95 -1.58 13.54
N ASN A 124 14.36 -0.48 14.19
CA ASN A 124 15.03 0.71 13.64
C ASN A 124 14.15 1.83 13.03
N PHE A 125 12.81 1.72 12.90
CA PHE A 125 11.95 2.85 12.49
C PHE A 125 11.61 3.78 13.68
N ASN A 126 12.64 4.39 14.27
CA ASN A 126 12.45 5.36 15.35
C ASN A 126 12.01 6.72 14.76
N ILE A 127 10.82 7.21 15.11
CA ILE A 127 10.28 8.44 14.50
C ILE A 127 10.99 9.69 15.01
N LYS A 128 11.60 9.70 16.20
CA LYS A 128 12.51 10.80 16.55
C LYS A 128 13.78 10.80 15.70
N ASN A 129 14.25 9.64 15.24
CA ASN A 129 15.33 9.55 14.25
C ASN A 129 14.85 9.92 12.84
N VAL A 130 13.63 9.55 12.43
CA VAL A 130 13.06 9.90 11.11
C VAL A 130 12.65 11.37 11.04
N VAL A 131 12.07 11.94 12.09
CA VAL A 131 11.78 13.39 12.20
C VAL A 131 13.07 14.17 12.36
N ARG A 132 14.07 13.70 13.13
CA ARG A 132 15.41 14.33 13.08
C ARG A 132 16.07 14.15 11.73
N MET A 133 15.84 13.06 10.99
CA MET A 133 16.29 12.92 9.61
C MET A 133 15.50 13.80 8.64
N LEU A 134 14.23 14.11 8.89
CA LEU A 134 13.38 14.98 8.07
C LEU A 134 13.56 16.46 8.39
N VAL A 135 13.93 16.80 9.62
CA VAL A 135 14.48 18.10 10.00
C VAL A 135 15.86 18.23 9.39
N ASN A 136 16.75 17.26 9.57
CA ASN A 136 18.02 17.21 8.85
C ASN A 136 17.84 17.11 7.32
N GLU A 137 16.71 16.64 6.78
CA GLU A 137 16.45 16.59 5.33
C GLU A 137 15.81 17.88 4.84
N ASN A 138 15.01 18.58 5.64
CA ASN A 138 14.61 19.96 5.34
C ASN A 138 15.82 20.90 5.47
N GLU A 139 16.68 20.72 6.46
CA GLU A 139 17.97 21.42 6.58
C GLU A 139 18.89 21.03 5.43
N VAL A 140 19.12 19.74 5.14
CA VAL A 140 19.97 19.32 4.00
C VAL A 140 19.32 19.70 2.67
N LYS A 141 18.00 19.82 2.56
CA LYS A 141 17.30 20.37 1.38
C LYS A 141 17.47 21.87 1.30
N GLN A 142 17.39 22.61 2.40
CA GLN A 142 17.75 24.03 2.46
C GLN A 142 19.23 24.25 2.14
N TRP A 143 20.15 23.45 2.67
CA TRP A 143 21.57 23.47 2.35
C TRP A 143 21.84 23.03 0.90
N LYS A 144 21.07 22.11 0.33
CA LYS A 144 21.13 21.72 -1.10
C LYS A 144 20.55 22.80 -2.00
N GLU A 145 19.42 23.41 -1.66
CA GLU A 145 18.79 24.51 -2.40
C GLU A 145 19.65 25.78 -2.30
N GLN A 146 20.25 26.05 -1.15
CA GLN A 146 21.25 27.10 -0.94
C GLN A 146 22.55 26.78 -1.69
N ALA A 147 23.03 25.52 -1.71
CA ALA A 147 24.20 25.13 -2.49
C ALA A 147 23.94 25.10 -4.00
N GLU A 148 22.71 24.79 -4.44
CA GLU A 148 22.29 24.84 -5.84
C GLU A 148 22.07 26.30 -6.27
N LYS A 149 21.55 27.16 -5.40
CA LYS A 149 21.50 28.61 -5.57
C LYS A 149 22.92 29.18 -5.67
N MET A 150 23.81 28.87 -4.73
CA MET A 150 25.22 29.25 -4.78
C MET A 150 25.93 28.70 -6.04
N ARG A 151 25.57 27.50 -6.53
CA ARG A 151 26.05 26.97 -7.81
C ARG A 151 25.47 27.69 -9.02
N LYS A 152 24.20 28.12 -8.99
CA LYS A 152 23.57 28.93 -10.04
C LYS A 152 24.19 30.33 -10.07
N GLU A 153 24.34 30.97 -8.93
CA GLU A 153 25.03 32.25 -8.77
C GLU A 153 26.51 32.15 -9.18
N HIS A 154 27.21 31.07 -8.81
CA HIS A 154 28.58 30.82 -9.27
C HIS A 154 28.65 30.56 -10.78
N ASN A 155 27.76 29.75 -11.36
CA ASN A 155 27.70 29.52 -12.81
C ASN A 155 27.33 30.80 -13.57
N GLU A 156 26.44 31.63 -13.04
CA GLU A 156 26.12 32.94 -13.60
C GLU A 156 27.32 33.88 -13.52
N LEU A 157 28.05 33.91 -12.39
CA LEU A 157 29.28 34.68 -12.24
C LEU A 157 30.39 34.16 -13.17
N GLN A 158 30.49 32.85 -13.38
CA GLN A 158 31.41 32.22 -14.32
C GLN A 158 31.06 32.57 -15.77
N GLN A 159 29.77 32.57 -16.15
CA GLN A 159 29.32 33.04 -17.46
C GLN A 159 29.50 34.55 -17.64
N LYS A 160 29.31 35.36 -16.59
CA LYS A 160 29.59 36.80 -16.59
C LYS A 160 31.10 37.07 -16.71
N LEU A 161 31.93 36.25 -16.09
CA LEU A 161 33.40 36.28 -16.17
C LEU A 161 33.86 35.88 -17.58
N GLU A 162 33.45 34.73 -18.09
CA GLU A 162 33.79 34.25 -19.44
C GLU A 162 33.28 35.23 -20.53
N LYS A 163 32.10 35.83 -20.35
CA LYS A 163 31.62 36.91 -21.22
C LYS A 163 32.52 38.16 -21.15
N LYS A 164 33.06 38.49 -19.97
CA LYS A 164 34.00 39.61 -19.79
C LYS A 164 35.41 39.31 -20.27
N GLU A 165 35.85 38.06 -20.20
CA GLU A 165 37.09 37.54 -20.78
C GLU A 165 37.01 37.68 -22.31
N ARG A 166 35.97 37.13 -22.96
CA ARG A 166 35.72 37.31 -24.39
C ARG A 166 35.58 38.79 -24.81
N GLU A 167 35.02 39.65 -23.95
CA GLU A 167 34.96 41.11 -24.20
C GLU A 167 36.34 41.79 -24.08
N CYS A 168 37.21 41.26 -23.21
CA CYS A 168 38.60 41.70 -23.05
C CYS A 168 39.47 41.23 -24.23
N ASP A 169 39.29 39.99 -24.67
CA ASP A 169 39.96 39.41 -25.83
C ASP A 169 39.59 40.16 -27.11
N ALA A 170 38.29 40.44 -27.32
CA ALA A 170 37.82 41.25 -28.45
C ALA A 170 38.46 42.66 -28.44
N LYS A 171 38.50 43.33 -27.28
CA LYS A 171 39.17 44.64 -27.13
C LYS A 171 40.69 44.57 -27.30
N THR A 172 41.30 43.44 -27.00
CA THR A 172 42.73 43.20 -27.22
C THR A 172 43.01 42.99 -28.70
N GLN A 173 42.17 42.21 -29.40
CA GLN A 173 42.20 42.04 -30.85
C GLN A 173 41.99 43.39 -31.58
N GLU A 174 40.96 44.16 -31.22
CA GLU A 174 40.72 45.52 -31.75
C GLU A 174 41.94 46.44 -31.55
N LYS A 175 42.57 46.38 -30.37
CA LYS A 175 43.79 47.13 -30.05
C LYS A 175 45.00 46.66 -30.88
N GLU A 176 45.15 45.36 -31.11
CA GLU A 176 46.22 44.82 -31.96
C GLU A 176 46.02 45.18 -33.43
N GLU A 177 44.80 45.11 -33.96
CA GLU A 177 44.47 45.55 -35.32
C GLU A 177 44.67 47.06 -35.50
N MET A 178 44.30 47.87 -34.49
CA MET A 178 44.60 49.29 -34.45
C MET A 178 46.11 49.56 -34.41
N MET A 179 46.87 48.79 -33.62
CA MET A 179 48.34 48.91 -33.53
C MET A 179 49.03 48.47 -34.83
N GLN A 180 48.56 47.40 -35.48
CA GLN A 180 49.02 47.00 -36.81
C GLN A 180 48.72 48.07 -37.87
N THR A 181 47.55 48.71 -37.80
CA THR A 181 47.17 49.82 -38.70
C THR A 181 48.06 51.04 -38.46
N LEU A 182 48.34 51.38 -37.20
CA LEU A 182 49.26 52.45 -36.82
C LEU A 182 50.70 52.16 -37.29
N ASN A 183 51.18 50.92 -37.17
CA ASN A 183 52.49 50.50 -37.67
C ASN A 183 52.55 50.57 -39.20
N LYS A 184 51.52 50.12 -39.93
CA LYS A 184 51.44 50.27 -41.40
C LYS A 184 51.40 51.74 -41.83
N MET A 185 50.79 52.64 -41.04
CA MET A 185 50.87 54.09 -41.27
C MET A 185 52.27 54.64 -40.97
N LYS A 186 52.93 54.19 -39.91
CA LYS A 186 54.31 54.57 -39.58
C LYS A 186 55.29 54.13 -40.67
N GLU A 187 55.21 52.89 -41.15
CA GLU A 187 56.04 52.37 -42.25
C GLU A 187 55.84 53.17 -43.54
N LYS A 188 54.60 53.51 -43.89
CA LYS A 188 54.31 54.41 -45.02
C LYS A 188 54.93 55.79 -44.82
N LEU A 189 54.79 56.39 -43.63
CA LEU A 189 55.36 57.70 -43.32
C LEU A 189 56.90 57.69 -43.31
N GLU A 190 57.54 56.61 -42.87
CA GLU A 190 59.00 56.42 -42.95
C GLU A 190 59.47 56.19 -44.39
N LYS A 191 58.67 55.50 -45.23
CA LYS A 191 58.90 55.37 -46.67
C LYS A 191 58.77 56.71 -47.40
N GLU A 192 57.68 57.45 -47.19
CA GLU A 192 57.49 58.80 -47.72
C GLU A 192 58.59 59.76 -47.23
N THR A 193 59.02 59.65 -45.97
CA THR A 193 60.14 60.44 -45.41
C THR A 193 61.48 60.09 -46.06
N THR A 194 61.73 58.82 -46.41
CA THR A 194 62.98 58.40 -47.07
C THR A 194 62.97 58.72 -48.57
N GLU A 195 61.83 58.58 -49.25
CA GLU A 195 61.62 59.05 -50.63
C GLU A 195 61.77 60.57 -50.72
N HIS A 196 61.15 61.33 -49.80
CA HIS A 196 61.33 62.78 -49.73
C HIS A 196 62.78 63.19 -49.42
N LYS A 197 63.52 62.42 -48.60
CA LYS A 197 64.97 62.62 -48.43
C LYS A 197 65.75 62.34 -49.72
N GLN A 198 65.43 61.28 -50.46
CA GLN A 198 66.09 60.95 -51.73
C GLN A 198 65.80 62.01 -52.81
N VAL A 199 64.54 62.45 -52.95
CA VAL A 199 64.16 63.56 -53.85
C VAL A 199 64.87 64.85 -53.44
N LYS A 200 64.94 65.16 -52.14
CA LYS A 200 65.68 66.33 -51.65
C LYS A 200 67.18 66.25 -51.93
N GLN A 201 67.78 65.05 -51.86
CA GLN A 201 69.18 64.84 -52.23
C GLN A 201 69.37 64.98 -53.75
N GLN A 202 68.52 64.35 -54.57
CA GLN A 202 68.56 64.52 -56.04
C GLN A 202 68.40 65.99 -56.46
N VAL A 203 67.52 66.74 -55.80
CA VAL A 203 67.38 68.19 -56.02
C VAL A 203 68.66 68.93 -55.61
N ALA A 204 69.31 68.57 -54.51
CA ALA A 204 70.59 69.14 -54.10
C ALA A 204 71.72 68.80 -55.10
N ASP A 205 71.79 67.56 -55.57
CA ASP A 205 72.79 67.08 -56.53
C ASP A 205 72.59 67.71 -57.92
N LEU A 206 71.35 67.83 -58.39
CA LEU A 206 71.01 68.55 -59.63
C LEU A 206 71.28 70.06 -59.49
N THR A 207 71.06 70.64 -58.30
CA THR A 207 71.43 72.03 -58.01
C THR A 207 72.95 72.20 -58.02
N ALA A 208 73.71 71.24 -57.48
CA ALA A 208 75.17 71.22 -57.54
C ALA A 208 75.69 71.05 -58.97
N GLN A 209 75.06 70.17 -59.78
CA GLN A 209 75.39 70.01 -61.21
C GLN A 209 75.06 71.27 -62.03
N LEU A 210 73.95 71.95 -61.74
CA LEU A 210 73.64 73.27 -62.34
C LEU A 210 74.67 74.32 -61.95
N HIS A 211 75.10 74.34 -60.68
CA HIS A 211 76.18 75.21 -60.24
C HIS A 211 77.50 74.88 -60.93
N GLU A 212 77.90 73.61 -61.05
CA GLU A 212 79.16 73.23 -61.69
C GLU A 212 79.13 73.46 -63.20
N LEU A 213 78.02 73.18 -63.90
CA LEU A 213 77.80 73.61 -65.29
C LEU A 213 77.91 75.14 -65.42
N SER A 214 77.42 75.91 -64.43
CA SER A 214 77.58 77.38 -64.39
C SER A 214 79.01 77.86 -64.10
N ARG A 215 79.87 77.00 -63.53
CA ARG A 215 81.32 77.23 -63.34
C ARG A 215 82.11 76.84 -64.58
N VAL A 216 81.83 75.69 -65.19
CA VAL A 216 82.42 75.26 -66.47
C VAL A 216 82.09 76.28 -67.58
N ARG A 217 80.84 76.76 -67.67
CA ARG A 217 80.42 77.86 -68.56
C ARG A 217 81.10 79.21 -68.24
N ARG A 218 81.70 79.37 -67.06
CA ARG A 218 82.52 80.53 -66.68
C ARG A 218 84.03 80.31 -66.87
N GLY A 219 84.49 79.06 -66.98
CA GLY A 219 85.89 78.69 -67.19
C GLY A 219 86.34 78.72 -68.66
N LEU A 220 85.42 78.47 -69.60
CA LEU A 220 85.64 78.67 -71.03
C LEU A 220 85.08 80.04 -71.43
N GLY A 221 85.95 81.04 -71.51
CA GLY A 221 85.56 82.45 -71.53
C GLY A 221 85.01 82.97 -72.86
N CYS A 222 83.75 83.41 -72.85
CA CYS A 222 83.29 84.62 -73.54
C CYS A 222 82.14 85.25 -72.75
N GLY A 223 82.11 86.57 -72.67
CA GLY A 223 81.25 87.30 -71.75
C GLY A 223 79.91 87.76 -72.34
N ALA A 224 78.88 87.72 -71.51
CA ALA A 224 77.76 88.67 -71.57
C ALA A 224 77.10 88.76 -70.18
N SER A 225 77.06 89.96 -69.61
CA SER A 225 76.10 90.27 -68.54
C SER A 225 74.75 90.53 -69.17
N LEU A 226 73.68 90.01 -68.57
CA LEU A 226 72.48 90.82 -68.35
C LEU A 226 71.84 90.46 -67.00
N ILE A 227 71.19 91.46 -66.43
CA ILE A 227 70.51 91.48 -65.13
C ILE A 227 69.04 91.10 -65.35
N LEU A 228 68.39 90.44 -64.37
CA LEU A 228 66.98 90.69 -63.98
C LEU A 228 66.62 90.00 -62.66
N GLU A 229 65.48 90.38 -62.09
CA GLU A 229 65.12 90.22 -60.67
C GLU A 229 64.47 88.88 -60.29
N PRO A 230 64.48 88.52 -58.98
CA PRO A 230 63.55 87.55 -58.41
C PRO A 230 62.22 88.21 -57.99
N LEU A 231 61.12 87.90 -58.68
CA LEU A 231 59.78 88.30 -58.24
C LEU A 231 59.26 87.42 -57.09
N SER A 232 58.61 88.06 -56.10
CA SER A 232 58.03 87.41 -54.92
C SER A 232 56.52 87.17 -55.06
N LEU A 233 56.03 86.02 -54.59
CA LEU A 233 54.64 85.70 -54.17
C LEU A 233 54.68 84.29 -53.54
N ARG A 234 54.38 83.99 -52.27
CA ARG A 234 53.33 84.42 -51.31
C ARG A 234 51.92 83.88 -51.59
N ARG A 235 51.65 82.61 -51.25
CA ARG A 235 50.41 82.15 -50.55
C ARG A 235 50.42 80.64 -50.23
N GLY A 236 49.71 80.26 -49.15
CA GLY A 236 48.96 78.99 -49.08
C GLY A 236 47.45 79.30 -49.17
N PRO A 237 46.52 78.48 -48.63
CA PRO A 237 46.71 77.22 -47.91
C PRO A 237 45.68 76.10 -48.29
N SER A 238 45.63 75.03 -47.47
CA SER A 238 44.45 74.19 -47.14
C SER A 238 43.51 73.60 -48.22
N ALA A 239 43.64 72.28 -48.38
CA ALA A 239 42.59 71.24 -48.25
C ALA A 239 41.12 71.49 -48.69
N LEU A 240 40.66 70.60 -49.59
CA LEU A 240 39.27 70.19 -49.85
C LEU A 240 39.28 68.64 -49.97
N GLN A 241 38.34 67.89 -49.37
CA GLN A 241 37.05 67.42 -49.94
C GLN A 241 37.15 66.73 -51.32
N SER A 242 36.34 65.71 -51.70
CA SER A 242 35.49 64.70 -51.01
C SER A 242 34.76 63.84 -52.09
N GLN A 243 33.95 62.86 -51.66
CA GLN A 243 32.90 62.12 -52.43
C GLN A 243 33.28 60.92 -53.31
N GLY A 244 32.35 59.96 -53.41
CA GLY A 244 32.43 58.72 -54.21
C GLY A 244 31.54 57.57 -53.67
N GLU A 245 30.37 57.35 -54.27
CA GLU A 245 29.42 56.23 -54.07
C GLU A 245 29.71 55.07 -55.09
N PRO A 246 28.92 53.96 -55.27
CA PRO A 246 27.81 53.36 -54.48
C PRO A 246 27.78 51.78 -54.33
N ARG A 247 27.00 51.30 -53.34
CA ARG A 247 25.95 50.21 -53.30
C ARG A 247 25.94 48.95 -54.24
N LEU A 248 25.63 47.75 -53.66
CA LEU A 248 24.74 46.61 -54.10
C LEU A 248 25.30 45.13 -54.03
N GLU A 249 24.66 44.24 -53.22
CA GLU A 249 23.87 42.99 -53.54
C GLU A 249 24.33 41.93 -54.62
N PRO A 250 23.82 40.66 -54.71
CA PRO A 250 22.94 39.80 -53.85
C PRO A 250 23.23 38.23 -53.83
N LEU A 251 22.29 37.39 -53.29
CA LEU A 251 22.01 35.91 -53.52
C LEU A 251 23.07 34.83 -53.08
N GLY A 252 22.78 33.50 -52.91
CA GLY A 252 21.51 32.73 -52.74
C GLY A 252 21.54 31.21 -53.15
N VAL A 253 21.04 30.28 -52.28
CA VAL A 253 20.44 28.88 -52.52
C VAL A 253 21.30 27.70 -53.15
N PRO A 254 20.88 26.39 -53.26
CA PRO A 254 20.20 25.41 -52.31
C PRO A 254 20.46 23.83 -52.46
N PHE A 255 19.71 22.97 -51.70
CA PHE A 255 19.07 21.61 -52.00
C PHE A 255 19.77 20.17 -51.95
N LEU A 256 19.42 19.33 -50.92
CA LEU A 256 18.94 17.88 -50.88
C LEU A 256 19.71 16.63 -51.50
N PRO A 257 19.22 15.31 -51.48
CA PRO A 257 18.31 14.45 -50.61
C PRO A 257 18.70 12.92 -50.39
N LEU A 258 17.71 12.04 -49.99
CA LEU A 258 17.60 10.52 -49.88
C LEU A 258 17.98 9.86 -48.52
N CYS A 259 17.62 8.60 -48.09
CA CYS A 259 16.51 7.57 -48.20
C CYS A 259 16.82 6.40 -47.18
N GLN A 260 16.07 5.34 -46.79
CA GLN A 260 14.75 4.64 -47.00
C GLN A 260 14.33 3.97 -45.62
N GLY A 261 13.51 2.92 -45.31
CA GLY A 261 12.69 1.80 -45.90
C GLY A 261 12.87 0.49 -45.03
N PRO A 262 12.00 -0.57 -44.92
CA PRO A 262 10.64 -0.91 -45.43
C PRO A 262 9.59 -1.39 -44.32
N SER A 263 9.02 -2.62 -44.36
CA SER A 263 7.95 -3.21 -43.47
C SER A 263 8.02 -4.79 -43.36
N PRO A 264 7.18 -5.60 -42.62
CA PRO A 264 5.71 -5.86 -42.84
C PRO A 264 4.82 -6.28 -41.58
N SER A 265 4.20 -7.49 -41.54
CA SER A 265 2.99 -7.92 -40.73
C SER A 265 3.04 -9.46 -40.30
N PRO A 266 2.01 -10.21 -39.77
CA PRO A 266 0.55 -9.99 -39.52
C PRO A 266 -0.04 -10.55 -38.15
N ALA A 267 -1.36 -10.81 -38.06
CA ALA A 267 -2.13 -11.35 -36.88
C ALA A 267 -2.87 -12.69 -37.18
N PRO A 268 -3.52 -13.39 -36.20
CA PRO A 268 -4.98 -13.19 -35.95
C PRO A 268 -5.48 -13.49 -34.50
N THR A 269 -6.81 -13.62 -34.32
CA THR A 269 -7.58 -13.69 -33.06
C THR A 269 -8.02 -15.11 -32.61
N SER A 270 -8.31 -15.27 -31.31
CA SER A 270 -9.16 -16.35 -30.75
C SER A 270 -10.08 -15.80 -29.65
N ALA A 271 -11.30 -16.35 -29.52
CA ALA A 271 -12.29 -15.92 -28.52
C ALA A 271 -12.81 -17.11 -27.69
N SER A 272 -13.05 -16.88 -26.40
CA SER A 272 -13.77 -17.80 -25.51
C SER A 272 -14.39 -17.03 -24.34
N GLY A 273 -15.67 -17.23 -24.09
CA GLY A 273 -16.41 -16.60 -22.99
C GLY A 273 -16.42 -17.44 -21.72
N LEU A 274 -16.50 -16.79 -20.57
CA LEU A 274 -16.71 -17.40 -19.25
C LEU A 274 -17.77 -16.59 -18.47
N PRO A 275 -18.57 -17.23 -17.59
CA PRO A 275 -19.68 -16.58 -16.88
C PRO A 275 -19.19 -15.62 -15.77
N PRO A 276 -20.04 -14.68 -15.33
CA PRO A 276 -19.70 -13.75 -14.25
C PRO A 276 -19.55 -14.46 -12.88
N PRO A 277 -18.67 -13.96 -11.99
CA PRO A 277 -18.48 -14.54 -10.65
C PRO A 277 -19.61 -14.16 -9.68
N PRO A 278 -19.85 -14.97 -8.63
CA PRO A 278 -20.88 -14.68 -7.61
C PRO A 278 -20.49 -13.50 -6.70
N PRO A 279 -21.49 -12.80 -6.10
CA PRO A 279 -21.26 -11.66 -5.21
C PRO A 279 -20.66 -12.07 -3.84
N PRO A 280 -19.89 -11.19 -3.18
CA PRO A 280 -19.27 -11.46 -1.88
C PRO A 280 -20.26 -11.37 -0.69
N PRO A 281 -20.00 -12.09 0.42
CA PRO A 281 -20.85 -12.05 1.61
C PRO A 281 -20.71 -10.73 2.39
N SER A 282 -21.83 -10.25 2.95
CA SER A 282 -21.90 -9.00 3.71
C SER A 282 -21.72 -9.21 5.23
N PRO A 283 -21.04 -8.31 5.96
CA PRO A 283 -20.63 -8.52 7.36
C PRO A 283 -21.79 -8.57 8.36
N PRO A 284 -21.61 -9.16 9.57
CA PRO A 284 -22.64 -9.19 10.62
C PRO A 284 -22.95 -7.80 11.20
N GLY A 285 -24.19 -7.60 11.67
CA GLY A 285 -24.58 -6.43 12.45
C GLY A 285 -24.38 -6.63 13.95
N GLY A 286 -24.21 -5.54 14.69
CA GLY A 286 -24.03 -5.54 16.15
C GLY A 286 -25.31 -5.81 16.96
N PRO A 287 -25.21 -5.80 18.30
CA PRO A 287 -26.31 -6.14 19.20
C PRO A 287 -27.41 -5.05 19.25
N PRO A 288 -28.67 -5.42 19.56
CA PRO A 288 -29.77 -4.47 19.71
C PRO A 288 -29.74 -3.72 21.05
N PRO A 289 -30.33 -2.50 21.13
CA PRO A 289 -30.40 -1.73 22.37
C PRO A 289 -31.36 -2.33 23.42
N PRO A 290 -31.23 -1.97 24.71
CA PRO A 290 -32.05 -2.50 25.79
C PRO A 290 -33.52 -2.04 25.74
N PRO A 291 -34.46 -2.84 26.28
CA PRO A 291 -35.89 -2.51 26.28
C PRO A 291 -36.23 -1.38 27.26
N GLY A 292 -37.11 -0.47 26.83
CA GLY A 292 -37.63 0.63 27.66
C GLY A 292 -38.75 0.21 28.64
N PRO A 293 -39.09 1.09 29.60
CA PRO A 293 -40.15 0.86 30.58
C PRO A 293 -41.56 0.86 29.95
N PRO A 294 -42.58 0.28 30.62
CA PRO A 294 -43.94 0.16 30.10
C PRO A 294 -44.65 1.53 29.94
N PRO A 295 -45.57 1.66 28.96
CA PRO A 295 -46.19 2.94 28.62
C PRO A 295 -47.25 3.38 29.63
N LEU A 296 -47.24 4.67 29.98
CA LEU A 296 -48.25 5.33 30.80
C LEU A 296 -48.76 6.58 30.08
N GLY A 297 -50.08 6.66 29.84
CA GLY A 297 -50.75 7.87 29.32
C GLY A 297 -50.54 8.13 27.82
N GLY A 298 -51.63 8.38 27.10
CA GLY A 298 -51.58 8.73 25.68
C GLY A 298 -51.21 10.20 25.45
N VAL A 299 -50.29 10.45 24.53
CA VAL A 299 -50.03 11.79 23.96
C VAL A 299 -49.90 11.64 22.44
N MET A 300 -50.59 12.50 21.68
CA MET A 300 -50.51 12.49 20.21
C MET A 300 -49.17 13.10 19.74
N PRO A 301 -48.50 12.55 18.71
CA PRO A 301 -47.31 13.16 18.13
C PRO A 301 -47.68 14.41 17.32
N PRO A 302 -46.84 15.46 17.32
CA PRO A 302 -47.07 16.65 16.50
C PRO A 302 -46.82 16.39 15.00
N PRO A 303 -47.46 17.13 14.08
CA PRO A 303 -47.26 16.94 12.64
C PRO A 303 -45.88 17.45 12.19
N GLY A 304 -45.10 16.64 11.48
CA GLY A 304 -43.89 17.10 10.77
C GLY A 304 -42.71 16.14 10.68
N ALA A 305 -42.67 15.06 11.46
CA ALA A 305 -41.56 14.09 11.41
C ALA A 305 -41.60 13.24 10.12
N PRO A 306 -40.48 13.04 9.40
CA PRO A 306 -40.43 12.13 8.26
C PRO A 306 -40.65 10.67 8.69
N LEU A 307 -41.65 10.01 8.09
CA LEU A 307 -41.90 8.59 8.33
C LEU A 307 -40.86 7.74 7.59
N GLY A 308 -39.89 7.21 8.33
CA GLY A 308 -39.03 6.13 7.84
C GLY A 308 -39.88 4.90 7.46
N LEU A 309 -39.52 4.23 6.35
CA LEU A 309 -40.27 3.11 5.79
C LEU A 309 -40.09 1.82 6.61
N ALA A 310 -40.74 1.77 7.78
CA ALA A 310 -40.93 0.52 8.51
C ALA A 310 -41.83 -0.42 7.69
N LEU A 311 -41.27 -1.53 7.20
CA LEU A 311 -42.02 -2.55 6.48
C LEU A 311 -43.13 -3.12 7.38
N LYS A 312 -44.36 -3.13 6.88
CA LYS A 312 -45.52 -3.60 7.65
C LYS A 312 -45.37 -5.10 7.93
N LYS A 313 -45.46 -5.48 9.22
CA LYS A 313 -45.46 -6.87 9.66
C LYS A 313 -46.53 -7.67 8.89
N LYS A 314 -46.10 -8.66 8.10
CA LYS A 314 -47.00 -9.45 7.23
C LYS A 314 -47.94 -10.30 8.07
N ASN A 315 -49.24 -10.34 7.71
CA ASN A 315 -50.18 -11.33 8.24
C ASN A 315 -49.95 -12.65 7.49
N ILE A 316 -49.17 -13.54 8.11
CA ILE A 316 -48.88 -14.89 7.63
C ILE A 316 -49.79 -15.87 8.41
N PRO A 317 -50.48 -16.82 7.75
CA PRO A 317 -51.25 -17.85 8.44
C PRO A 317 -50.32 -18.73 9.28
N GLN A 318 -50.72 -19.01 10.52
CA GLN A 318 -49.98 -19.91 11.42
C GLN A 318 -50.59 -21.32 11.35
N PRO A 319 -49.79 -22.39 11.44
CA PRO A 319 -50.30 -23.75 11.44
C PRO A 319 -51.05 -24.06 12.74
N THR A 320 -51.99 -25.00 12.66
CA THR A 320 -52.79 -25.49 13.79
C THR A 320 -51.99 -26.44 14.68
N ASN A 321 -51.05 -27.18 14.09
CA ASN A 321 -50.16 -28.13 14.78
C ASN A 321 -48.70 -27.73 14.60
N ALA A 322 -47.85 -28.10 15.57
CA ALA A 322 -46.41 -27.87 15.47
C ALA A 322 -45.79 -28.71 14.35
N LEU A 323 -44.94 -28.07 13.54
CA LEU A 323 -44.28 -28.65 12.36
C LEU A 323 -42.77 -28.73 12.57
N LYS A 324 -42.11 -29.60 11.81
CA LYS A 324 -40.64 -29.67 11.77
C LYS A 324 -40.06 -28.37 11.26
N SER A 325 -39.01 -27.90 11.92
CA SER A 325 -38.35 -26.65 11.55
C SER A 325 -37.64 -26.76 10.20
N PHE A 326 -37.72 -25.69 9.40
CA PHE A 326 -36.86 -25.50 8.24
C PHE A 326 -35.58 -24.79 8.70
N ASN A 327 -34.44 -25.47 8.63
CA ASN A 327 -33.15 -24.96 9.10
C ASN A 327 -32.55 -23.98 8.07
N TRP A 328 -33.05 -22.74 8.09
CA TRP A 328 -32.72 -21.66 7.15
C TRP A 328 -32.10 -20.42 7.80
N SER A 329 -31.11 -19.84 7.12
CA SER A 329 -30.46 -18.60 7.52
C SER A 329 -31.24 -17.38 7.02
N LYS A 330 -32.13 -16.84 7.85
CA LYS A 330 -32.92 -15.63 7.54
C LYS A 330 -32.01 -14.42 7.23
N LEU A 331 -32.29 -13.72 6.13
CA LEU A 331 -31.57 -12.51 5.75
C LEU A 331 -32.04 -11.31 6.60
N PRO A 332 -31.13 -10.54 7.23
CA PRO A 332 -31.49 -9.32 7.97
C PRO A 332 -32.17 -8.26 7.10
N GLU A 333 -33.15 -7.53 7.66
CA GLU A 333 -33.97 -6.55 6.93
C GLU A 333 -33.14 -5.44 6.27
N ASN A 334 -32.08 -4.98 6.94
CA ASN A 334 -31.12 -3.99 6.40
C ASN A 334 -30.21 -4.54 5.27
N LYS A 335 -30.48 -5.76 4.77
CA LYS A 335 -29.80 -6.41 3.64
C LYS A 335 -30.75 -6.89 2.54
N LEU A 336 -32.06 -6.60 2.64
CA LEU A 336 -33.02 -6.98 1.58
C LEU A 336 -33.00 -6.03 0.37
N GLU A 337 -32.69 -4.75 0.56
CA GLU A 337 -32.71 -3.75 -0.52
C GLU A 337 -31.74 -4.13 -1.66
N GLY A 338 -32.21 -4.03 -2.90
CA GLY A 338 -31.44 -4.43 -4.08
C GLY A 338 -31.27 -5.94 -4.28
N THR A 339 -31.94 -6.77 -3.48
CA THR A 339 -31.96 -8.24 -3.64
C THR A 339 -33.28 -8.73 -4.23
N VAL A 340 -33.28 -9.96 -4.77
CA VAL A 340 -34.48 -10.63 -5.32
C VAL A 340 -35.66 -10.73 -4.32
N TRP A 341 -35.38 -10.66 -3.01
CA TRP A 341 -36.40 -10.64 -1.96
C TRP A 341 -37.27 -9.36 -1.99
N THR A 342 -36.87 -8.33 -2.74
CA THR A 342 -37.69 -7.12 -3.01
C THR A 342 -38.84 -7.42 -3.98
N GLU A 343 -38.69 -8.43 -4.84
CA GLU A 343 -39.67 -8.81 -5.88
C GLU A 343 -40.54 -10.01 -5.48
N ILE A 344 -40.06 -10.81 -4.51
CA ILE A 344 -40.74 -12.01 -4.00
C ILE A 344 -41.79 -11.64 -2.94
N ASP A 345 -43.00 -12.17 -3.09
CA ASP A 345 -44.10 -12.01 -2.14
C ASP A 345 -44.75 -13.36 -1.82
N ASP A 346 -44.43 -13.86 -0.63
CA ASP A 346 -44.93 -15.10 -0.03
C ASP A 346 -46.45 -15.11 0.16
N THR A 347 -47.10 -13.96 0.32
CA THR A 347 -48.56 -13.88 0.53
C THR A 347 -49.38 -14.30 -0.69
N LYS A 348 -48.73 -14.41 -1.86
CA LYS A 348 -49.29 -15.01 -3.08
C LYS A 348 -49.26 -16.55 -3.02
N VAL A 349 -48.22 -17.12 -2.42
CA VAL A 349 -47.97 -18.56 -2.37
C VAL A 349 -48.88 -19.26 -1.35
N PHE A 350 -49.14 -18.62 -0.20
CA PHE A 350 -50.09 -19.09 0.82
C PHE A 350 -51.56 -19.20 0.33
N LYS A 351 -51.88 -18.71 -0.88
CA LYS A 351 -53.21 -18.84 -1.52
C LYS A 351 -53.30 -19.99 -2.52
N ILE A 352 -52.18 -20.66 -2.78
CA ILE A 352 -52.02 -21.71 -3.81
C ILE A 352 -51.58 -23.03 -3.17
N LEU A 353 -50.80 -22.97 -2.09
CA LEU A 353 -50.43 -24.16 -1.31
C LEU A 353 -51.63 -24.72 -0.53
N ASP A 354 -51.77 -26.05 -0.57
CA ASP A 354 -52.51 -26.80 0.44
C ASP A 354 -51.71 -26.78 1.75
N LEU A 355 -52.22 -26.05 2.74
CA LEU A 355 -51.58 -25.94 4.05
C LEU A 355 -51.93 -27.12 4.97
N GLU A 356 -53.04 -27.83 4.73
CA GLU A 356 -53.47 -28.97 5.54
C GLU A 356 -52.61 -30.20 5.22
N ASP A 357 -52.33 -30.46 3.94
CA ASP A 357 -51.38 -31.52 3.55
C ASP A 357 -49.94 -31.20 3.96
N LEU A 358 -49.56 -29.91 3.95
CA LEU A 358 -48.26 -29.46 4.46
C LEU A 358 -48.13 -29.69 5.97
N GLU A 359 -49.15 -29.31 6.76
CA GLU A 359 -49.21 -29.61 8.20
C GLU A 359 -49.14 -31.12 8.47
N ARG A 360 -49.94 -31.90 7.74
CA ARG A 360 -50.02 -33.36 7.86
C ARG A 360 -48.69 -34.05 7.54
N THR A 361 -48.00 -33.60 6.49
CA THR A 361 -46.75 -34.20 6.00
C THR A 361 -45.55 -33.84 6.88
N PHE A 362 -45.50 -32.60 7.39
CA PHE A 362 -44.35 -32.09 8.15
C PHE A 362 -44.59 -31.94 9.66
N SER A 363 -45.64 -32.54 10.22
CA SER A 363 -45.91 -32.64 11.66
C SER A 363 -44.67 -32.98 12.50
N ALA A 364 -44.39 -32.17 13.52
CA ALA A 364 -43.33 -32.41 14.51
C ALA A 364 -43.64 -33.62 15.40
N TYR A 365 -44.92 -33.94 15.60
CA TYR A 365 -45.38 -35.16 16.25
C TYR A 365 -45.27 -36.34 15.27
N GLN A 366 -44.33 -37.24 15.52
CA GLN A 366 -44.13 -38.44 14.70
C GLN A 366 -44.50 -39.72 15.44
N ARG A 367 -44.73 -40.80 14.69
CA ARG A 367 -44.78 -42.15 15.26
C ARG A 367 -43.34 -42.56 15.58
N GLN A 368 -43.10 -43.10 16.77
CA GLN A 368 -41.77 -43.51 17.23
C GLN A 368 -41.01 -44.30 16.16
N GLN A 369 -39.81 -43.85 15.80
CA GLN A 369 -38.88 -44.60 14.96
C GLN A 369 -38.19 -45.68 15.80
N LYS A 370 -38.94 -46.74 16.14
CA LYS A 370 -38.34 -48.03 16.41
C LYS A 370 -38.17 -48.77 15.10
N GLU A 371 -36.96 -49.23 14.85
CA GLU A 371 -36.73 -50.35 13.94
C GLU A 371 -37.50 -51.54 14.50
N ALA A 372 -38.58 -51.91 13.82
CA ALA A 372 -39.33 -53.13 14.09
C ALA A 372 -38.93 -54.13 13.02
N ASP A 373 -38.11 -55.12 13.42
CA ASP A 373 -37.99 -56.36 12.66
C ASP A 373 -39.39 -56.92 12.43
N ALA A 374 -39.68 -57.33 11.19
CA ALA A 374 -41.01 -57.74 10.81
C ALA A 374 -41.34 -59.12 11.39
N ILE A 375 -42.30 -59.19 12.32
CA ILE A 375 -43.17 -60.34 12.59
C ILE A 375 -44.39 -59.90 13.42
N ASP A 376 -45.53 -60.53 13.11
CA ASP A 376 -46.85 -60.49 13.74
C ASP A 376 -47.65 -59.16 13.73
N ASP A 377 -48.87 -59.23 13.18
CA ASP A 377 -49.86 -58.15 13.11
C ASP A 377 -51.19 -58.60 13.72
N THR A 378 -51.23 -58.73 15.05
CA THR A 378 -52.49 -58.97 15.78
C THR A 378 -52.56 -58.22 17.12
N LEU A 379 -53.73 -57.67 17.44
CA LEU A 379 -54.19 -57.29 18.81
C LEU A 379 -53.23 -56.45 19.68
N GLY A 380 -52.95 -55.21 19.28
CA GLY A 380 -51.99 -54.34 19.98
C GLY A 380 -52.30 -52.84 20.05
N SER A 381 -53.56 -52.41 20.19
CA SER A 381 -53.97 -50.99 20.25
C SER A 381 -53.61 -50.23 21.55
N LYS A 382 -52.42 -50.49 22.11
CA LYS A 382 -51.83 -49.63 23.16
C LYS A 382 -51.47 -48.27 22.56
N LEU A 383 -51.73 -47.21 23.32
CA LEU A 383 -51.53 -45.80 22.91
C LEU A 383 -50.12 -45.59 22.35
N LYS A 384 -49.99 -45.46 21.03
CA LYS A 384 -48.73 -45.13 20.35
C LYS A 384 -48.40 -43.65 20.63
N VAL A 385 -47.69 -43.42 21.75
CA VAL A 385 -47.21 -42.10 22.17
C VAL A 385 -46.47 -41.45 20.99
N ARG A 386 -46.94 -40.28 20.57
CA ARG A 386 -46.28 -39.50 19.53
C ARG A 386 -45.04 -38.85 20.13
N GLU A 387 -43.92 -38.99 19.45
CA GLU A 387 -42.65 -38.40 19.81
C GLU A 387 -42.54 -37.04 19.12
N LEU A 388 -42.18 -36.01 19.87
CA LEU A 388 -42.05 -34.64 19.39
C LEU A 388 -40.61 -34.39 18.95
N SER A 389 -40.40 -34.20 17.64
CA SER A 389 -39.10 -33.84 17.09
C SER A 389 -39.26 -32.68 16.10
N VAL A 390 -38.71 -31.54 16.49
CA VAL A 390 -38.83 -30.24 15.81
C VAL A 390 -37.51 -29.85 15.14
N ILE A 391 -36.39 -30.32 15.67
CA ILE A 391 -35.04 -30.17 15.09
C ILE A 391 -34.93 -30.95 13.76
N ASP A 392 -34.12 -30.44 12.82
CA ASP A 392 -33.94 -31.10 11.53
C ASP A 392 -33.34 -32.52 11.66
N GLY A 393 -33.81 -33.44 10.81
CA GLY A 393 -33.48 -34.86 10.94
C GLY A 393 -31.98 -35.17 10.83
N ARG A 394 -31.21 -34.39 10.06
CA ARG A 394 -29.77 -34.59 9.89
C ARG A 394 -29.03 -34.19 11.16
N ARG A 395 -29.39 -33.07 11.76
CA ARG A 395 -28.82 -32.60 13.02
C ARG A 395 -29.24 -33.47 14.20
N ALA A 396 -30.51 -33.89 14.25
CA ALA A 396 -31.01 -34.83 15.26
C ALA A 396 -30.26 -36.18 15.19
N GLN A 397 -30.07 -36.74 13.99
CA GLN A 397 -29.31 -37.98 13.80
C GLN A 397 -27.84 -37.82 14.24
N ASN A 398 -27.19 -36.72 13.89
CA ASN A 398 -25.82 -36.43 14.34
C ASN A 398 -25.71 -36.28 15.87
N CYS A 399 -26.67 -35.63 16.52
CA CYS A 399 -26.74 -35.56 17.99
C CYS A 399 -26.92 -36.96 18.60
N ASN A 400 -27.78 -37.80 18.03
CA ASN A 400 -27.97 -39.18 18.50
C ASN A 400 -26.70 -40.04 18.34
N ILE A 401 -25.90 -39.82 17.28
CA ILE A 401 -24.59 -40.47 17.09
C ILE A 401 -23.55 -40.00 18.12
N LEU A 402 -23.60 -38.74 18.58
CA LEU A 402 -22.79 -38.29 19.70
C LEU A 402 -23.25 -38.95 21.01
N LEU A 403 -24.54 -38.89 21.33
CA LEU A 403 -25.10 -39.39 22.58
C LEU A 403 -24.95 -40.92 22.76
N SER A 404 -24.90 -41.69 21.66
CA SER A 404 -24.65 -43.14 21.73
C SER A 404 -23.17 -43.51 21.99
N ARG A 405 -22.23 -42.62 21.61
CA ARG A 405 -20.80 -42.76 21.93
C ARG A 405 -20.47 -42.26 23.33
N LEU A 406 -21.05 -41.11 23.69
CA LEU A 406 -20.78 -40.39 24.94
C LEU A 406 -21.41 -41.07 26.16
N LYS A 407 -22.54 -41.77 25.99
CA LYS A 407 -23.18 -42.69 26.96
C LYS A 407 -23.63 -42.13 28.31
N LEU A 408 -23.35 -40.86 28.63
CA LEU A 408 -23.89 -40.15 29.79
C LEU A 408 -25.34 -39.70 29.57
N SER A 409 -26.10 -39.58 30.65
CA SER A 409 -27.39 -38.88 30.72
C SER A 409 -27.22 -37.36 30.65
N ASN A 410 -28.30 -36.64 30.33
CA ASN A 410 -28.29 -35.18 30.29
C ASN A 410 -27.86 -34.56 31.63
N ASP A 411 -28.26 -35.16 32.76
CA ASP A 411 -27.89 -34.67 34.10
C ASP A 411 -26.42 -34.94 34.47
N GLU A 412 -25.83 -36.02 33.96
CA GLU A 412 -24.39 -36.29 34.12
C GLU A 412 -23.55 -35.29 33.30
N ILE A 413 -23.91 -35.06 32.04
CA ILE A 413 -23.28 -34.03 31.19
C ILE A 413 -23.40 -32.65 31.87
N LYS A 414 -24.59 -32.33 32.38
CA LYS A 414 -24.90 -31.07 33.08
C LYS A 414 -24.06 -30.91 34.35
N ARG A 415 -23.87 -31.97 35.15
CA ARG A 415 -22.95 -31.97 36.31
C ARG A 415 -21.50 -31.76 35.86
N ALA A 416 -20.99 -32.56 34.92
CA ALA A 416 -19.59 -32.48 34.47
C ALA A 416 -19.23 -31.09 33.90
N ILE A 417 -20.12 -30.45 33.12
CA ILE A 417 -19.91 -29.09 32.60
C ILE A 417 -19.97 -28.00 33.70
N LEU A 418 -20.67 -28.26 34.82
CA LEU A 418 -20.71 -27.37 35.97
C LEU A 418 -19.51 -27.55 36.92
N THR A 419 -19.04 -28.79 37.15
CA THR A 419 -17.88 -29.12 38.00
C THR A 419 -16.52 -29.01 37.30
N MET A 420 -16.50 -28.64 36.01
CA MET A 420 -15.28 -28.63 35.16
C MET A 420 -14.62 -30.01 35.05
N ASP A 421 -15.47 -31.03 34.96
CA ASP A 421 -15.17 -32.45 34.72
C ASP A 421 -14.26 -33.10 35.76
N GLU A 422 -14.66 -32.98 37.02
CA GLU A 422 -13.96 -33.53 38.19
C GLU A 422 -13.83 -35.06 38.17
N GLN A 423 -14.79 -35.78 37.56
CA GLN A 423 -14.79 -37.24 37.45
C GLN A 423 -14.08 -37.76 36.16
N GLU A 424 -13.59 -36.85 35.31
CA GLU A 424 -13.02 -37.14 33.97
C GLU A 424 -14.00 -37.83 32.98
N ASP A 425 -15.32 -37.72 33.21
CA ASP A 425 -16.40 -38.27 32.38
C ASP A 425 -16.42 -37.74 30.93
N LEU A 426 -15.75 -36.61 30.65
CA LEU A 426 -15.72 -35.96 29.33
C LEU A 426 -14.32 -35.99 28.67
N PRO A 427 -14.02 -37.03 27.86
CA PRO A 427 -12.85 -37.09 26.99
C PRO A 427 -12.70 -35.91 26.03
N LYS A 428 -11.46 -35.63 25.63
CA LYS A 428 -11.08 -34.45 24.82
C LYS A 428 -11.77 -34.42 23.44
N ASP A 429 -11.97 -35.59 22.84
CA ASP A 429 -12.65 -35.78 21.56
C ASP A 429 -14.18 -35.72 21.68
N MET A 430 -14.74 -36.17 22.80
CA MET A 430 -16.17 -36.00 23.14
C MET A 430 -16.51 -34.54 23.39
N LEU A 431 -15.67 -33.80 24.12
CA LEU A 431 -15.75 -32.34 24.26
C LEU A 431 -15.68 -31.63 22.89
N GLU A 432 -14.81 -32.11 21.99
CA GLU A 432 -14.69 -31.57 20.63
C GLU A 432 -15.93 -31.86 19.77
N GLN A 433 -16.65 -32.96 20.00
CA GLN A 433 -17.93 -33.22 19.33
C GLN A 433 -19.07 -32.40 19.97
N LEU A 434 -19.16 -32.32 21.30
CA LEU A 434 -20.15 -31.48 22.00
C LEU A 434 -20.09 -30.02 21.52
N LEU A 435 -18.88 -29.51 21.25
CA LEU A 435 -18.66 -28.15 20.71
C LEU A 435 -19.27 -27.90 19.32
N LYS A 436 -19.66 -28.96 18.59
CA LYS A 436 -20.35 -28.91 17.28
C LYS A 436 -21.87 -29.02 17.41
N PHE A 437 -22.38 -29.50 18.55
CA PHE A 437 -23.82 -29.70 18.82
C PHE A 437 -24.29 -28.86 20.00
N VAL A 438 -23.80 -27.61 20.04
CA VAL A 438 -24.29 -26.56 20.92
C VAL A 438 -25.68 -26.12 20.44
N PRO A 439 -26.65 -25.85 21.34
CA PRO A 439 -27.90 -25.19 20.98
C PRO A 439 -27.63 -23.77 20.45
N GLU A 440 -28.09 -23.49 19.24
CA GLU A 440 -28.10 -22.17 18.62
C GLU A 440 -29.39 -21.42 19.00
N LYS A 441 -29.40 -20.10 18.85
CA LYS A 441 -30.54 -19.29 19.31
C LYS A 441 -31.87 -19.74 18.68
N SER A 442 -31.87 -20.10 17.39
CA SER A 442 -33.03 -20.65 16.68
C SER A 442 -33.60 -21.91 17.34
N ASP A 443 -32.74 -22.77 17.91
CA ASP A 443 -33.17 -24.01 18.57
C ASP A 443 -33.74 -23.72 19.95
N ILE A 444 -33.15 -22.75 20.66
CA ILE A 444 -33.60 -22.32 21.99
C ILE A 444 -34.97 -21.67 21.88
N ASP A 445 -35.14 -20.75 20.92
CA ASP A 445 -36.41 -20.09 20.64
C ASP A 445 -37.49 -21.14 20.27
N LEU A 446 -37.16 -22.10 19.39
CA LEU A 446 -38.06 -23.18 18.92
C LEU A 446 -38.43 -24.20 20.02
N LEU A 447 -37.47 -24.64 20.85
CA LEU A 447 -37.72 -25.66 21.87
C LEU A 447 -38.42 -25.07 23.12
N GLU A 448 -38.33 -23.76 23.35
CA GLU A 448 -39.07 -23.06 24.41
C GLU A 448 -40.58 -22.97 24.15
N GLU A 449 -41.04 -23.06 22.90
CA GLU A 449 -42.47 -23.23 22.58
C GLU A 449 -43.01 -24.58 23.11
N HIS A 450 -42.13 -25.57 23.28
CA HIS A 450 -42.45 -26.94 23.64
C HIS A 450 -42.03 -27.36 25.07
N LYS A 451 -41.58 -26.41 25.90
CA LYS A 451 -41.12 -26.66 27.29
C LYS A 451 -42.12 -27.36 28.23
N HIS A 452 -43.37 -27.50 27.80
CA HIS A 452 -44.46 -28.14 28.54
C HIS A 452 -44.56 -29.65 28.31
N GLU A 453 -43.92 -30.18 27.26
CA GLU A 453 -44.01 -31.60 26.84
C GLU A 453 -42.63 -32.29 26.79
N LEU A 454 -41.75 -31.93 27.71
CA LEU A 454 -40.37 -32.43 27.78
C LEU A 454 -40.26 -33.96 27.76
N ASP A 455 -41.18 -34.67 28.41
CA ASP A 455 -41.17 -36.15 28.46
C ASP A 455 -41.57 -36.82 27.13
N ARG A 456 -42.03 -36.03 26.14
CA ARG A 456 -42.37 -36.49 24.78
C ARG A 456 -41.36 -36.06 23.72
N MET A 457 -40.39 -35.22 24.07
CA MET A 457 -39.34 -34.77 23.14
C MET A 457 -38.43 -35.93 22.73
N ALA A 458 -38.07 -35.98 21.45
CA ALA A 458 -37.06 -36.89 20.94
C ALA A 458 -35.69 -36.65 21.61
N LYS A 459 -34.86 -37.69 21.67
CA LYS A 459 -33.60 -37.68 22.46
C LYS A 459 -32.66 -36.52 22.11
N ALA A 460 -32.57 -36.13 20.84
CA ALA A 460 -31.74 -35.02 20.39
C ALA A 460 -32.31 -33.65 20.80
N ASP A 461 -33.60 -33.42 20.55
CA ASP A 461 -34.35 -32.22 20.96
C ASP A 461 -34.27 -32.02 22.49
N ARG A 462 -34.50 -33.09 23.26
CA ARG A 462 -34.41 -33.10 24.74
C ARG A 462 -33.01 -32.78 25.26
N PHE A 463 -31.97 -33.27 24.61
CA PHE A 463 -30.57 -32.95 24.93
C PHE A 463 -30.27 -31.46 24.66
N LEU A 464 -30.63 -30.94 23.48
CA LEU A 464 -30.40 -29.53 23.14
C LEU A 464 -31.13 -28.58 24.10
N PHE A 465 -32.35 -28.93 24.53
CA PHE A 465 -33.08 -28.19 25.56
C PHE A 465 -32.37 -28.21 26.93
N GLU A 466 -31.93 -29.37 27.44
CA GLU A 466 -31.23 -29.42 28.73
C GLU A 466 -29.88 -28.67 28.70
N MET A 467 -29.15 -28.74 27.58
CA MET A 467 -27.90 -28.00 27.43
C MET A 467 -28.12 -26.48 27.33
N SER A 468 -29.21 -26.02 26.70
CA SER A 468 -29.51 -24.58 26.61
C SER A 468 -29.88 -23.97 27.98
N ARG A 469 -30.36 -24.80 28.90
CA ARG A 469 -30.70 -24.40 30.27
C ARG A 469 -29.47 -24.25 31.18
N ILE A 470 -28.27 -24.60 30.73
CA ILE A 470 -27.00 -24.37 31.44
C ILE A 470 -26.48 -22.96 31.12
N ASN A 471 -26.40 -22.08 32.12
CA ASN A 471 -25.92 -20.71 31.93
C ASN A 471 -24.48 -20.68 31.37
N HIS A 472 -24.29 -19.97 30.25
CA HIS A 472 -23.06 -19.92 29.46
C HIS A 472 -22.51 -21.31 29.04
N TYR A 473 -23.39 -22.26 28.72
CA TYR A 473 -23.03 -23.62 28.26
C TYR A 473 -21.88 -23.63 27.25
N GLN A 474 -22.02 -22.85 26.17
CA GLN A 474 -21.04 -22.83 25.07
C GLN A 474 -19.66 -22.35 25.54
N GLN A 475 -19.60 -21.38 26.46
CA GLN A 475 -18.35 -20.84 26.98
C GLN A 475 -17.74 -21.78 28.03
N ARG A 476 -18.55 -22.40 28.92
CA ARG A 476 -18.09 -23.41 29.89
C ARG A 476 -17.44 -24.60 29.20
N LEU A 477 -18.10 -25.12 28.17
CA LEU A 477 -17.62 -26.24 27.36
C LEU A 477 -16.30 -25.88 26.63
N GLN A 478 -16.16 -24.66 26.12
CA GLN A 478 -14.90 -24.16 25.54
C GLN A 478 -13.79 -24.04 26.58
N SER A 479 -14.07 -23.49 27.76
CA SER A 479 -13.08 -23.37 28.84
C SER A 479 -12.61 -24.74 29.34
N LEU A 480 -13.50 -25.71 29.45
CA LEU A 480 -13.15 -27.09 29.82
C LEU A 480 -12.29 -27.79 28.75
N TYR A 481 -12.69 -27.69 27.48
CA TYR A 481 -11.92 -28.23 26.36
C TYR A 481 -10.53 -27.57 26.25
N PHE A 482 -10.44 -26.25 26.46
CA PHE A 482 -9.18 -25.53 26.53
C PHE A 482 -8.32 -26.01 27.71
N LYS A 483 -8.88 -26.11 28.93
CA LYS A 483 -8.23 -26.68 30.13
C LYS A 483 -7.60 -28.04 29.80
N LYS A 484 -8.34 -28.98 29.20
CA LYS A 484 -7.83 -30.33 28.90
C LYS A 484 -6.80 -30.39 27.76
N LYS A 485 -6.79 -29.44 26.81
CA LYS A 485 -5.79 -29.36 25.71
C LYS A 485 -4.64 -28.37 25.94
N PHE A 486 -4.63 -27.61 27.04
CA PHE A 486 -3.62 -26.57 27.29
C PHE A 486 -2.21 -27.14 27.44
N ALA A 487 -2.03 -28.17 28.27
CA ALA A 487 -0.73 -28.77 28.54
C ALA A 487 -0.06 -29.33 27.27
N GLU A 488 -0.82 -29.99 26.40
CA GLU A 488 -0.35 -30.52 25.12
C GLU A 488 0.13 -29.39 24.20
N ARG A 489 -0.67 -28.32 24.04
CA ARG A 489 -0.32 -27.16 23.21
C ARG A 489 0.95 -26.46 23.71
N VAL A 490 1.11 -26.32 25.03
CA VAL A 490 2.33 -25.74 25.63
C VAL A 490 3.53 -26.66 25.41
N ALA A 491 3.37 -27.98 25.58
CA ALA A 491 4.43 -28.96 25.33
C ALA A 491 4.85 -29.04 23.85
N GLU A 492 3.94 -28.75 22.92
CA GLU A 492 4.23 -28.70 21.48
C GLU A 492 4.92 -27.39 21.06
N VAL A 493 4.53 -26.24 21.63
CA VAL A 493 5.06 -24.92 21.26
C VAL A 493 6.41 -24.63 21.92
N LYS A 494 6.57 -24.97 23.21
CA LYS A 494 7.79 -24.69 23.99
C LYS A 494 9.10 -25.17 23.32
N PRO A 495 9.24 -26.42 22.81
CA PRO A 495 10.47 -26.85 22.16
C PRO A 495 10.71 -26.15 20.81
N LYS A 496 9.66 -25.70 20.10
CA LYS A 496 9.82 -24.93 18.85
C LYS A 496 10.40 -23.55 19.12
N VAL A 497 9.90 -22.87 20.16
CA VAL A 497 10.43 -21.58 20.61
C VAL A 497 11.88 -21.73 21.09
N GLU A 498 12.16 -22.75 21.90
CA GLU A 498 13.51 -23.00 22.43
C GLU A 498 14.52 -23.36 21.34
N ALA A 499 14.13 -24.15 20.32
CA ALA A 499 14.99 -24.46 19.18
C ALA A 499 15.36 -23.20 18.36
N ILE A 500 14.40 -22.28 18.16
CA ILE A 500 14.66 -20.99 17.50
C ILE A 500 15.58 -20.12 18.37
N ARG A 501 15.33 -20.08 19.69
CA ARG A 501 16.14 -19.31 20.66
C ARG A 501 17.60 -19.79 20.69
N SER A 502 17.81 -21.10 20.87
CA SER A 502 19.13 -21.73 20.93
C SER A 502 19.87 -21.60 19.59
N GLY A 503 19.22 -21.95 18.47
CA GLY A 503 19.83 -21.83 17.15
C GLY A 503 20.24 -20.40 16.79
N SER A 504 19.47 -19.39 17.21
CA SER A 504 19.82 -17.98 17.02
C SER A 504 21.02 -17.56 17.88
N GLU A 505 21.06 -18.00 19.14
CA GLU A 505 22.16 -17.73 20.08
C GLU A 505 23.47 -18.42 19.64
N GLU A 506 23.39 -19.68 19.19
CA GLU A 506 24.49 -20.48 18.66
C GLU A 506 25.08 -19.85 17.39
N VAL A 507 24.26 -19.53 16.39
CA VAL A 507 24.71 -18.90 15.14
C VAL A 507 25.33 -17.53 15.40
N PHE A 508 24.77 -16.73 16.31
CA PHE A 508 25.32 -15.42 16.64
C PHE A 508 26.63 -15.50 17.45
N ARG A 509 26.79 -16.47 18.36
CA ARG A 509 27.97 -16.56 19.22
C ARG A 509 29.12 -17.39 18.63
N SER A 510 28.84 -18.41 17.81
CA SER A 510 29.84 -19.36 17.29
C SER A 510 31.09 -18.68 16.70
N SER A 511 32.21 -18.84 17.39
CA SER A 511 33.54 -18.40 16.93
C SER A 511 34.02 -19.23 15.74
N ALA A 512 33.74 -20.54 15.73
CA ALA A 512 34.07 -21.43 14.62
C ALA A 512 33.38 -21.01 13.31
N LEU A 513 32.10 -20.60 13.37
CA LEU A 513 31.39 -20.07 12.20
C LEU A 513 32.01 -18.76 11.70
N LYS A 514 32.37 -17.85 12.61
CA LYS A 514 33.04 -16.58 12.26
C LYS A 514 34.39 -16.81 11.59
N GLN A 515 35.21 -17.72 12.14
CA GLN A 515 36.51 -18.07 11.57
C GLN A 515 36.37 -18.74 10.18
N LEU A 516 35.37 -19.59 9.99
CA LEU A 516 35.06 -20.18 8.69
C LEU A 516 34.64 -19.11 7.66
N LEU A 517 33.77 -18.17 8.05
CA LEU A 517 33.35 -17.07 7.18
C LEU A 517 34.52 -16.18 6.75
N GLU A 518 35.47 -15.92 7.66
CA GLU A 518 36.69 -15.17 7.38
C GLU A 518 37.60 -15.88 6.36
N VAL A 519 37.85 -17.19 6.53
CA VAL A 519 38.64 -17.99 5.59
C VAL A 519 37.96 -18.06 4.20
N VAL A 520 36.65 -18.24 4.16
CA VAL A 520 35.88 -18.23 2.90
C VAL A 520 35.92 -16.85 2.23
N LEU A 521 35.91 -15.76 3.00
CA LEU A 521 36.06 -14.40 2.46
C LEU A 521 37.44 -14.19 1.85
N ALA A 522 38.50 -14.67 2.51
CA ALA A 522 39.87 -14.61 2.00
C ALA A 522 40.03 -15.40 0.69
N PHE A 523 39.52 -16.65 0.63
CA PHE A 523 39.50 -17.43 -0.61
C PHE A 523 38.70 -16.74 -1.72
N GLY A 524 37.49 -16.26 -1.40
CA GLY A 524 36.63 -15.55 -2.35
C GLY A 524 37.32 -14.33 -2.97
N ASN A 525 37.97 -13.50 -2.16
CA ASN A 525 38.71 -12.32 -2.61
C ASN A 525 40.00 -12.66 -3.39
N TYR A 526 40.73 -13.70 -3.00
CA TYR A 526 41.96 -14.10 -3.68
C TYR A 526 41.70 -14.73 -5.06
N MET A 527 40.63 -15.53 -5.18
CA MET A 527 40.25 -16.21 -6.43
C MET A 527 39.55 -15.26 -7.41
N ASN A 528 38.61 -14.42 -6.94
CA ASN A 528 37.81 -13.54 -7.80
C ASN A 528 38.48 -12.17 -7.98
N LYS A 529 39.67 -12.13 -8.59
CA LYS A 529 40.44 -10.88 -8.77
C LYS A 529 39.69 -9.80 -9.56
N GLY A 530 39.97 -8.53 -9.26
CA GLY A 530 39.33 -7.37 -9.88
C GLY A 530 37.96 -7.05 -9.28
N GLN A 531 37.03 -6.52 -10.09
CA GLN A 531 35.69 -6.06 -9.68
C GLN A 531 34.75 -7.16 -9.13
N ARG A 532 35.21 -8.43 -9.07
CA ARG A 532 34.46 -9.56 -8.50
C ARG A 532 34.95 -9.97 -7.09
N GLY A 533 35.96 -9.27 -6.58
CA GLY A 533 36.53 -9.44 -5.24
C GLY A 533 36.48 -8.13 -4.46
N ASN A 534 37.44 -7.92 -3.56
CA ASN A 534 37.47 -6.80 -2.61
C ASN A 534 36.15 -6.66 -1.80
N ALA A 535 35.52 -7.79 -1.49
CA ALA A 535 34.32 -7.87 -0.68
C ALA A 535 34.67 -7.86 0.82
N TYR A 536 33.82 -7.20 1.61
CA TYR A 536 33.91 -7.18 3.08
C TYR A 536 32.97 -8.22 3.75
N GLY A 537 32.24 -8.99 2.94
CA GLY A 537 31.30 -10.02 3.39
C GLY A 537 30.49 -10.59 2.22
N PHE A 538 29.76 -11.67 2.46
CA PHE A 538 28.91 -12.34 1.47
C PHE A 538 27.60 -12.85 2.09
N LYS A 539 26.57 -13.10 1.27
CA LYS A 539 25.31 -13.69 1.74
C LYS A 539 25.56 -15.13 2.20
N ILE A 540 25.07 -15.51 3.39
CA ILE A 540 25.28 -16.84 4.01
C ILE A 540 24.90 -17.99 3.06
N SER A 541 23.88 -17.79 2.21
CA SER A 541 23.48 -18.71 1.13
C SER A 541 24.60 -19.13 0.16
N SER A 542 25.70 -18.38 0.09
CA SER A 542 26.88 -18.70 -0.73
C SER A 542 27.73 -19.82 -0.14
N LEU A 543 27.60 -20.15 1.16
CA LEU A 543 28.29 -21.30 1.76
C LEU A 543 27.94 -22.60 1.02
N ASN A 544 26.67 -22.77 0.67
CA ASN A 544 26.16 -23.92 -0.08
C ASN A 544 26.72 -24.03 -1.52
N LYS A 545 27.40 -22.98 -2.01
CA LYS A 545 28.00 -22.91 -3.36
C LYS A 545 29.51 -23.07 -3.39
N ILE A 546 30.17 -23.20 -2.23
CA ILE A 546 31.63 -23.41 -2.17
C ILE A 546 31.99 -24.71 -2.91
N ALA A 547 31.19 -25.77 -2.71
CA ALA A 547 31.36 -27.07 -3.35
C ALA A 547 31.13 -27.06 -4.87
N ASP A 548 30.56 -26.01 -5.46
CA ASP A 548 30.43 -25.87 -6.92
C ASP A 548 31.79 -25.60 -7.59
N THR A 549 32.73 -25.01 -6.85
CA THR A 549 34.07 -24.68 -7.35
C THR A 549 34.97 -25.92 -7.26
N LYS A 550 35.26 -26.54 -8.41
CA LYS A 550 36.05 -27.78 -8.49
C LYS A 550 37.55 -27.52 -8.56
N SER A 551 38.33 -28.53 -8.18
CA SER A 551 39.78 -28.56 -8.40
C SER A 551 40.08 -28.65 -9.91
N SER A 552 41.26 -28.16 -10.30
CA SER A 552 41.84 -28.43 -11.63
C SER A 552 42.78 -29.64 -11.65
N ILE A 553 43.12 -30.18 -10.46
CA ILE A 553 44.07 -31.28 -10.26
C ILE A 553 43.35 -32.63 -10.24
N ASP A 554 42.16 -32.66 -9.64
CA ASP A 554 41.31 -33.84 -9.46
C ASP A 554 39.97 -33.57 -10.17
N LYS A 555 39.48 -34.51 -10.98
CA LYS A 555 38.40 -34.31 -11.98
C LYS A 555 37.13 -35.11 -11.69
#